data_AF-A0A2P4NUU2-F1
#
_entry.id   AF-A0A2P4NUU2-F1
#
_cell.length_a   1.000
_cell.length_b   1.000
_cell.length_c   1.000
_cell.angle_alpha   90.00
_cell.angle_beta   90.00
_cell.angle_gamma   90.00
#
_symmetry.space_group_name_H-M   'P 1'
#
loop_
_entity.id
_entity.type
_entity.pdbx_description
1 polymer ?
#
loop_
_entity_poly.entity_id
_entity_poly.type
_entity_poly.pdbx_seq_one_letter_code
_entity_poly.pdbx_strand_id
1 'polypeptide(L)' 'MGLHGDGPDVNRSARLALTFGVAFVVALPLGFIFAPDPTGVVPLLLTAGLAAVLGLPVYLGLSRAVGS' A
#
# COMPACT_ATOMS: atom_id res chain seq x y z
N MET A 1 7.10 28.18 17.11
CA MET A 1 7.39 27.51 15.83
C MET A 1 8.06 26.18 16.15
N GLY A 2 7.30 25.09 16.04
CA GLY A 2 7.70 23.74 16.44
C GLY A 2 8.35 22.97 15.29
N LEU A 3 9.39 22.20 15.61
CA LEU A 3 10.11 21.29 14.71
C LEU A 3 10.54 20.02 15.47
N HIS A 4 9.65 19.43 16.27
CA HIS A 4 9.95 18.21 17.04
C HIS A 4 8.89 17.11 16.92
N GLY A 5 8.02 17.19 15.90
CA GLY A 5 6.95 16.22 15.66
C GLY A 5 7.22 15.23 14.51
N ASP A 6 8.17 15.50 13.62
CA ASP A 6 8.22 14.83 12.30
C ASP A 6 8.93 13.47 12.29
N GLY A 7 9.74 13.14 13.29
CA GLY A 7 10.52 11.89 13.34
C GLY A 7 9.70 10.59 13.34
N PRO A 8 8.69 10.42 14.23
CA PRO A 8 7.91 9.20 14.30
C PRO A 8 6.96 9.03 13.09
N ASP A 9 6.41 10.13 12.56
CA ASP A 9 5.49 10.10 11.44
C ASP A 9 6.21 9.83 10.11
N VAL A 10 7.41 10.38 9.90
CA VAL A 10 8.27 10.06 8.74
C VAL A 10 8.67 8.58 8.75
N ASN A 11 9.01 8.03 9.91
CA ASN A 11 9.37 6.62 10.01
C ASN A 11 8.15 5.70 9.76
N ARG A 12 6.96 6.10 10.24
CA ARG A 12 5.70 5.39 9.99
C ARG A 12 5.29 5.44 8.52
N SER A 13 5.38 6.62 7.90
CA SER A 13 5.03 6.82 6.49
C SER A 13 6.03 6.18 5.54
N ALA A 14 7.33 6.21 5.84
CA ALA A 14 8.35 5.46 5.12
C ALA A 14 8.11 3.95 5.22
N ARG A 15 7.74 3.44 6.40
CA ARG A 15 7.39 2.03 6.59
C ARG A 15 6.12 1.63 5.83
N LEU A 16 5.12 2.51 5.78
CA LEU A 16 3.90 2.32 5.00
C LEU A 16 4.24 2.29 3.50
N ALA A 17 4.98 3.28 3.01
CA ALA A 17 5.42 3.36 1.62
C ALA A 17 6.24 2.14 1.20
N LEU A 18 7.12 1.65 2.08
CA LEU A 18 7.89 0.43 1.86
C LEU A 18 6.96 -0.78 1.74
N THR A 19 5.97 -0.90 2.63
CA THR A 19 5.00 -2.01 2.62
C THR A 19 4.17 -2.00 1.34
N PHE A 20 3.62 -0.83 0.96
CA PHE A 20 2.86 -0.68 -0.27
C PHE A 20 3.73 -0.90 -1.52
N GLY A 21 4.97 -0.42 -1.52
CA GLY A 21 5.92 -0.64 -2.60
C GLY A 21 6.28 -2.10 -2.78
N VAL A 22 6.57 -2.83 -1.69
CA VAL A 22 6.84 -4.27 -1.74
C VAL A 22 5.61 -5.04 -2.21
N ALA A 23 4.42 -4.72 -1.68
CA ALA A 23 3.18 -5.33 -2.11
C ALA A 23 2.92 -5.10 -3.61
N PHE A 24 3.19 -3.89 -4.11
CA PHE A 24 3.06 -3.55 -5.53
C PHE A 24 4.05 -4.32 -6.41
N VAL A 25 5.33 -4.41 -6.02
CA VAL A 25 6.36 -5.15 -6.75
C VAL A 25 6.06 -6.65 -6.83
N VAL A 26 5.44 -7.23 -5.80
CA VAL A 26 5.08 -8.66 -5.78
C VAL A 26 3.76 -8.93 -6.52
N ALA A 27 2.76 -8.07 -6.35
CA ALA A 27 1.44 -8.26 -6.94
C ALA A 27 1.40 -7.96 -8.44
N LEU A 28 2.21 -7.01 -8.92
CA LEU A 28 2.19 -6.59 -10.33
C LEU A 28 2.64 -7.70 -11.30
N PRO A 29 3.73 -8.46 -11.05
CA PRO A 29 4.08 -9.64 -11.83
C PRO A 29 3.00 -10.73 -11.79
N LEU A 30 2.39 -10.95 -10.62
CA LEU A 30 1.28 -11.91 -10.49
C LEU A 30 0.08 -11.47 -11.35
N GLY A 31 -0.24 -10.18 -11.36
CA GLY A 31 -1.25 -9.60 -12.24
C GLY A 31 -0.94 -9.86 -13.72
N PHE A 32 0.30 -9.65 -14.16
CA PHE A 32 0.72 -9.93 -15.54
C PHE A 32 0.67 -11.42 -15.89
N ILE A 33 0.97 -12.31 -14.94
CA ILE A 33 0.92 -13.77 -15.14
C ILE A 33 -0.53 -14.25 -15.29
N PHE A 34 -1.47 -13.72 -14.48
CA PHE A 34 -2.87 -14.18 -14.47
C PHE A 34 -3.80 -13.40 -15.41
N ALA A 35 -3.45 -12.16 -15.76
CA ALA A 35 -4.14 -11.35 -16.76
C ALA A 35 -3.11 -10.84 -17.80
N PRO A 36 -2.81 -11.66 -18.83
CA PRO A 36 -1.86 -11.30 -19.89
C PRO A 36 -2.51 -10.27 -20.82
N ASP A 37 -2.65 -9.05 -20.33
CA ASP A 37 -3.07 -7.89 -21.12
C ASP A 37 -1.81 -7.21 -21.66
N PRO A 38 -1.61 -7.15 -22.99
CA PRO A 38 -0.41 -6.56 -23.60
C PRO A 38 -0.27 -5.05 -23.31
N THR A 39 -1.34 -4.39 -22.87
CA THR A 39 -1.30 -2.97 -22.49
C THR A 39 -0.94 -2.74 -21.01
N GLY A 40 -0.98 -3.78 -20.18
CA GLY A 40 -0.66 -3.70 -18.75
C GLY A 40 -1.66 -2.91 -17.91
N VAL A 41 -2.78 -2.46 -18.49
CA VAL A 41 -3.79 -1.61 -17.81
C VAL A 41 -4.64 -2.45 -16.87
N VAL A 42 -5.05 -3.63 -17.33
CA VAL A 42 -5.85 -4.58 -16.53
C VAL A 42 -5.12 -5.03 -15.26
N PRO A 43 -3.87 -5.53 -15.31
CA PRO A 43 -3.16 -5.95 -14.11
C PRO A 43 -2.85 -4.78 -13.15
N LEU A 44 -2.65 -3.56 -13.66
CA LEU A 44 -2.39 -2.38 -12.84
C LEU A 44 -3.64 -1.95 -12.06
N LEU A 45 -4.80 -1.88 -12.73
CA LEU A 45 -6.09 -1.58 -12.08
C LEU A 45 -6.48 -2.66 -11.08
N LEU A 46 -6.25 -3.94 -11.40
CA LEU A 46 -6.53 -5.05 -10.51
C LEU A 46 -5.67 -5.00 -9.24
N THR A 47 -4.37 -4.71 -9.40
CA THR A 47 -3.43 -4.55 -8.29
C THR A 47 -3.80 -3.35 -7.41
N ALA A 48 -4.12 -2.21 -8.03
CA ALA A 48 -4.56 -1.01 -7.31
C ALA A 48 -5.88 -1.25 -6.56
N GLY A 49 -6.84 -1.93 -7.19
CA GLY A 49 -8.11 -2.30 -6.57
C GLY A 49 -7.94 -3.23 -5.37
N LEU A 50 -7.13 -4.28 -5.50
CA LEU A 50 -6.82 -5.19 -4.38
C LEU A 50 -6.08 -4.47 -3.25
N ALA A 51 -5.12 -3.60 -3.57
CA ALA A 51 -4.41 -2.81 -2.58
C ALA A 51 -5.35 -1.86 -1.82
N ALA A 52 -6.35 -1.27 -2.50
CA ALA A 52 -7.34 -0.43 -1.85
C ALA A 52 -8.31 -1.23 -0.97
N VAL A 53 -8.85 -2.34 -1.46
CA VAL A 53 -9.82 -3.18 -0.75
C VAL A 53 -9.20 -3.84 0.49
N LEU A 54 -7.95 -4.29 0.40
CA LEU A 54 -7.25 -4.92 1.53
C LEU A 54 -6.56 -3.89 2.42
N GLY A 55 -5.99 -2.83 1.83
CA GLY A 55 -5.24 -1.81 2.57
C GLY A 55 -6.11 -0.89 3.42
N LEU A 56 -7.30 -0.52 2.97
CA LEU A 56 -8.21 0.36 3.70
C LEU A 56 -8.71 -0.23 5.05
N PRO A 57 -9.23 -1.49 5.11
CA PRO A 57 -9.63 -2.08 6.39
C PRO A 57 -8.44 -2.35 7.30
N VAL A 58 -7.28 -2.71 6.75
CA VAL A 58 -6.04 -2.84 7.53
C VAL A 58 -5.63 -1.49 8.14
N TYR A 59 -5.62 -0.42 7.36
CA TYR A 59 -5.28 0.92 7.82
C TYR A 59 -6.24 1.40 8.92
N LEU A 60 -7.55 1.22 8.72
CA LEU A 60 -8.56 1.61 9.71
C LEU A 60 -8.52 0.72 10.96
N GLY A 61 -8.28 -0.58 10.81
CA GLY A 61 -8.12 -1.51 11.93
C GLY A 61 -6.89 -1.20 12.78
N LEU A 62 -5.74 -0.96 12.13
CA LEU A 62 -4.50 -0.61 12.81
C LEU A 62 -4.58 0.76 13.49
N SER A 63 -5.24 1.74 12.86
CA SER A 63 -5.43 3.08 13.44
C SER A 63 -6.29 3.03 14.70
N ARG A 64 -7.28 2.14 14.75
CA ARG A 64 -8.11 1.89 15.94
C ARG A 64 -7.35 1.18 17.06
N ALA A 65 -6.51 0.20 16.71
CA ALA A 65 -5.72 -0.54 17.68
C ALA A 65 -4.56 0.28 18.29
N VAL A 66 -4.00 1.23 17.53
CA VAL A 66 -2.93 2.12 17.98
C VAL A 66 -3.44 3.34 18.76
N GLY A 67 -4.73 3.67 18.63
CA GLY A 67 -5.36 4.78 19.37
C GLY A 67 -5.95 4.42 20.73
N SER A 68 -5.85 3.15 21.16
CA SER A 68 -6.23 2.65 22.49
C SER A 68 -5.01 2.50 23.39
#